data_AF-A0A8S3DV62-F1
#
_entry.id   AF-A0A8S3DV62-F1
#
_cell.length_a   1.000
_cell.length_b   1.000
_cell.length_c   1.000
_cell.angle_alpha   90.00
_cell.angle_beta   90.00
_cell.angle_gamma   90.00
#
_symmetry.space_group_name_H-M   'P 1'
#
loop_
_entity.id
_entity.type
_entity.pdbx_description
1 polymer ?
#
loop_
_entity_poly.entity_id
_entity_poly.type
_entity_poly.pdbx_seq_one_letter_code
_entity_poly.pdbx_strand_id
1 'polypeptide(L)' 'LYGRYEIYDGVPLGVRAVVSAIYEPPQETSRDSVKLILPDPHEALINDLARRLNIRRIGWIFT' A
#
# COMPACT_ATOMS: atom_id res chain seq x y z
N LEU A 1 -0.30 -1.70 0.12
CA LEU A 1 1.06 -1.70 -0.45
C LEU A 1 1.71 -0.34 -0.23
N TYR A 2 2.86 -0.31 0.46
CA TYR A 2 3.67 0.88 0.69
C TYR A 2 5.00 0.78 -0.07
N GLY A 3 5.40 1.87 -0.72
CA GLY A 3 6.58 1.89 -1.57
C GLY A 3 6.76 3.22 -2.29
N ARG A 4 7.40 3.19 -3.46
CA ARG A 4 7.71 4.38 -4.27
C ARG A 4 7.59 4.08 -5.76
N TYR A 5 7.55 5.13 -6.58
CA TYR A 5 7.59 5.01 -8.02
C TYR A 5 9.00 5.32 -8.53
N GLU A 6 9.47 4.55 -9.51
CA GLU A 6 10.78 4.70 -10.13
C GLU A 6 10.63 4.68 -11.66
N ILE A 7 11.56 5.31 -12.36
CA ILE A 7 11.65 5.20 -13.82
C ILE A 7 11.93 3.73 -14.19
N TYR A 8 11.29 3.26 -15.26
CA TYR A 8 11.45 1.91 -15.75
C TYR A 8 11.79 1.90 -17.25
N ASP A 9 13.01 1.48 -17.56
CA ASP A 9 13.55 1.51 -18.93
C ASP A 9 13.05 0.36 -19.82
N GLY A 10 12.28 -0.58 -19.27
CA GLY A 10 11.76 -1.72 -20.03
C GLY A 10 10.66 -1.35 -21.04
N VAL A 11 10.10 -0.14 -20.95
CA VAL A 11 9.17 0.43 -21.93
C VAL A 11 9.41 1.94 -22.09
N PRO A 12 9.11 2.54 -23.27
CA PRO A 12 9.25 3.99 -23.45
C PRO A 12 8.44 4.78 -22.42
N LEU A 13 9.09 5.74 -21.74
CA LEU A 13 8.50 6.56 -20.66
C LEU A 13 7.88 5.71 -19.53
N GLY A 14 8.48 4.56 -19.24
CA GLY A 14 7.98 3.63 -18.22
C GLY A 14 8.15 4.14 -16.80
N VAL A 15 7.16 3.82 -15.97
CA VAL A 15 7.19 4.02 -14.52
C VAL A 15 6.80 2.69 -13.87
N ARG A 16 7.58 2.25 -12.88
CA ARG A 16 7.26 1.06 -12.07
C ARG A 16 6.96 1.45 -10.63
N ALA A 17 6.12 0.66 -9.98
CA ALA A 17 5.88 0.76 -8.54
C ALA A 17 6.77 -0.26 -7.83
N VAL A 18 7.67 0.20 -6.96
CA VAL A 18 8.51 -0.65 -6.11
C VAL A 18 7.85 -0.75 -4.74
N VAL A 19 7.34 -1.93 -4.41
CA VAL A 19 6.71 -2.23 -3.12
C VAL A 19 7.79 -2.58 -2.09
N SER A 20 7.74 -1.96 -0.92
CA SER A 20 8.66 -2.20 0.19
C SER A 20 7.99 -2.83 1.41
N ALA A 21 6.71 -2.57 1.62
CA ALA A 21 5.95 -3.10 2.75
C ALA A 21 4.48 -3.33 2.40
N ILE A 22 3.84 -4.22 3.14
CA ILE A 22 2.40 -4.47 3.11
C ILE A 22 1.88 -4.19 4.52
N TYR A 23 0.90 -3.29 4.60
CA TYR A 23 0.16 -3.02 5.81
C TYR A 23 -1.26 -3.55 5.60
N GLU A 24 -1.72 -4.37 6.53
CA GLU A 24 -3.06 -4.95 6.52
C GLU A 24 -3.94 -4.14 7.49
N PRO A 25 -4.88 -3.34 6.97
CA PRO A 25 -5.82 -2.61 7.82
C PRO A 25 -6.85 -3.57 8.45
N PRO A 26 -7.58 -3.11 9.48
CA PRO A 26 -8.68 -3.88 10.07
C PRO A 26 -9.68 -4.35 9.02
N GLN A 27 -9.99 -5.65 9.01
CA GLN A 27 -10.84 -6.27 8.00
C GLN A 27 -11.63 -7.47 8.55
N GLU A 28 -12.83 -7.67 8.01
CA GLU A 28 -13.63 -8.90 8.13
C GLU A 28 -13.50 -9.68 6.82
N THR A 29 -13.01 -10.92 6.88
CA THR A 29 -12.76 -11.75 5.68
C THR A 29 -13.60 -13.02 5.72
N SER A 30 -14.22 -13.36 4.59
CA SER A 30 -14.87 -14.66 4.33
C SER A 30 -14.15 -15.40 3.20
N ARG A 31 -14.69 -16.55 2.77
CA ARG A 31 -14.17 -17.30 1.61
C ARG A 31 -14.21 -16.50 0.30
N ASP A 32 -15.17 -15.59 0.19
CA ASP A 32 -15.62 -14.94 -1.05
C ASP A 32 -15.71 -13.41 -0.92
N SER A 33 -15.34 -12.84 0.24
CA SER A 33 -15.39 -11.41 0.46
C SER A 33 -14.31 -10.92 1.42
N VAL A 34 -13.88 -9.69 1.21
CA VAL A 34 -13.04 -8.91 2.13
C VAL A 34 -13.77 -7.59 2.37
N LYS A 35 -14.07 -7.28 3.63
CA LYS A 35 -14.72 -6.04 4.04
C LYS A 35 -13.79 -5.27 4.97
N LEU A 36 -13.38 -4.08 4.54
CA LEU A 36 -12.56 -3.20 5.36
C LEU A 36 -13.40 -2.59 6.48
N ILE A 37 -12.88 -2.62 7.70
CA ILE A 37 -13.46 -1.91 8.84
C ILE A 37 -12.86 -0.51 8.85
N LEU A 38 -13.72 0.50 8.74
CA LEU A 38 -13.34 1.91 8.74
C LEU A 38 -14.09 2.65 9.86
N PRO A 39 -13.47 3.67 10.50
CA PRO A 39 -12.12 4.17 10.25
C PRO A 39 -11.02 3.24 10.80
N ASP A 40 -9.87 3.24 10.14
CA ASP A 40 -8.67 2.55 10.63
C ASP A 40 -8.02 3.40 11.75
N PRO A 41 -7.96 2.92 13.01
CA PRO A 41 -7.41 3.67 14.13
C PRO A 41 -5.90 3.93 14.00
N HIS A 42 -5.18 3.19 13.16
CA HIS A 42 -3.74 3.31 12.98
C HIS A 42 -3.32 4.08 11.73
N GLU A 43 -4.25 4.48 10.86
CA GLU A 43 -3.93 5.10 9.56
C GLU A 43 -3.01 6.32 9.71
N ALA A 44 -3.27 7.19 10.71
CA ALA A 44 -2.44 8.37 10.96
C ALA A 44 -0.98 8.01 11.35
N LEU A 45 -0.80 7.00 12.21
CA LEU A 45 0.52 6.54 12.64
C LEU A 45 1.28 5.91 11.47
N ILE A 46 0.62 5.05 10.69
CA ILE A 46 1.21 4.41 9.53
C ILE A 46 1.62 5.45 8.46
N ASN A 47 0.79 6.47 8.25
CA ASN A 47 1.12 7.56 7.32
C ASN A 47 2.34 8.37 7.80
N ASP A 48 2.48 8.62 9.10
CA ASP A 48 3.65 9.30 9.65
C ASP A 48 4.93 8.46 9.46
N LEU A 49 4.85 7.16 9.77
CA LEU A 49 5.97 6.23 9.58
C LEU A 49 6.36 6.13 8.11
N ALA A 50 5.39 6.01 7.21
CA ALA A 50 5.62 5.95 5.76
C ALA A 50 6.37 7.21 5.29
N ARG A 51 5.95 8.40 5.75
CA ARG A 51 6.63 9.66 5.44
C ARG A 51 8.08 9.67 5.92
N ARG A 52 8.35 9.23 7.15
CA ARG A 52 9.72 9.14 7.72
C ARG A 52 10.61 8.18 6.95
N LEU A 53 10.03 7.10 6.43
CA LEU A 53 10.72 6.08 5.63
C LEU A 53 10.79 6.44 4.13
N ASN A 54 10.31 7.62 3.72
CA ASN A 54 10.21 8.05 2.33
C ASN A 54 9.49 7.04 1.42
N ILE A 55 8.44 6.41 1.95
CA ILE A 55 7.53 5.54 1.20
C ILE A 55 6.11 6.07 1.33
N ARG A 56 5.22 5.68 0.42
CA ARG A 56 3.81 6.06 0.44
C ARG A 56 2.92 4.88 0.08
N ARG A 57 1.63 4.96 0.41
CA ARG A 57 0.63 3.99 -0.08
C ARG A 57 0.55 4.10 -1.60
N ILE A 58 0.92 3.02 -2.31
CA ILE A 58 0.97 2.94 -3.77
C ILE A 58 -0.04 1.97 -4.38
N GLY A 59 -0.77 1.22 -3.55
CA GLY A 59 -1.80 0.30 -4.02
C GLY A 59 -2.35 -0.63 -2.94
N TRP A 60 -3.23 -1.52 -3.36
CA TRP A 60 -3.86 -2.57 -2.57
C TRP A 60 -3.59 -3.92 -3.20
N ILE A 61 -3.62 -4.98 -2.40
CA ILE A 61 -3.56 -6.36 -2.85
C ILE A 61 -4.54 -7.16 -2.01
N PHE A 62 -5.16 -8.17 -2.62
CA PHE A 62 -6.12 -9.06 -2.01
C PHE A 62 -5.82 -10.48 -2.51
N THR A 63 -6.27 -11.49 -1.76
CA THR A 63 -6.17 -12.92 -2.11
C THR A 63 -7.55 -13.53 -2.20
#